data_AF-A0A2R7NIN1-F1
#
_entry.id   AF-A0A2R7NIN1-F1
#
_cell.length_a   1.000
_cell.length_b   1.000
_cell.length_c   1.000
_cell.angle_alpha   90.00
_cell.angle_beta   90.00
_cell.angle_gamma   90.00
#
_symmetry.space_group_name_H-M   'P 1'
#
loop_
_entity.id
_entity.type
_entity.pdbx_description
1 polymer ?
#
loop_
_entity_poly.entity_id
_entity_poly.type
_entity_poly.pdbx_seq_one_letter_code
_entity_poly.pdbx_strand_id
1 'polypeptide(L)' 'MNAPIRWPAEAVWEAVSPLLPGFTVEVLPTIDSTNTELMRRARNGQCEPTLLVAEQQTAGRGRL' A
#
# COMPACT_ATOMS: atom_id res chain seq x y z
N MET A 1 -21.53 -8.33 -6.99
CA MET A 1 -20.54 -7.25 -7.22
C MET A 1 -20.41 -6.51 -5.90
N ASN A 2 -19.28 -6.66 -5.19
CA ASN A 2 -19.07 -5.99 -3.90
C ASN A 2 -18.81 -4.49 -4.18
N ALA A 3 -19.39 -3.59 -3.40
CA ALA A 3 -19.13 -2.16 -3.56
C ALA A 3 -17.65 -1.87 -3.25
N PRO A 4 -16.98 -0.97 -4.01
CA PRO A 4 -15.59 -0.62 -3.73
C PRO A 4 -15.45 -0.03 -2.33
N ILE A 5 -14.40 -0.43 -1.60
CA ILE A 5 -14.16 0.06 -0.25
C ILE A 5 -13.58 1.47 -0.39
N ARG A 6 -14.29 2.48 0.12
CA ARG A 6 -13.78 3.86 0.09
C ARG A 6 -12.69 4.00 1.15
N TRP A 7 -11.44 3.88 0.73
CA TRP A 7 -10.30 4.09 1.60
C TRP A 7 -9.97 5.59 1.75
N PRO A 8 -9.68 6.10 2.97
CA PRO A 8 -9.39 7.51 3.19
C PRO A 8 -7.95 7.87 2.80
N ALA A 9 -7.53 7.52 1.57
CA ALA A 9 -6.15 7.66 1.11
C ALA A 9 -5.66 9.11 1.16
N GLU A 10 -6.50 10.06 0.73
CA GLU A 10 -6.19 11.49 0.74
C GLU A 10 -5.96 12.02 2.16
N ALA A 11 -6.88 11.74 3.09
CA ALA A 11 -6.75 12.17 4.47
C ALA A 11 -5.49 11.60 5.17
N VAL A 12 -5.13 10.34 4.87
CA VAL A 12 -3.88 9.75 5.38
C VAL A 12 -2.66 10.43 4.76
N TRP A 13 -2.69 10.70 3.46
CA TRP A 13 -1.60 11.40 2.77
C TRP A 13 -1.41 12.83 3.30
N GLU A 14 -2.49 13.59 3.49
CA GLU A 14 -2.44 14.95 4.05
C GLU A 14 -1.85 14.97 5.47
N ALA A 15 -2.19 13.96 6.28
CA ALA A 15 -1.68 13.86 7.66
C ALA A 15 -0.20 13.47 7.74
N VAL A 16 0.31 12.69 6.77
CA VAL A 16 1.65 12.08 6.85
C VAL A 16 2.68 12.77 5.97
N SER A 17 2.30 13.25 4.78
CA SER A 17 3.25 13.86 3.83
C SER A 17 4.05 15.06 4.37
N PRO A 18 3.53 15.89 5.31
CA PRO A 18 4.34 16.94 5.93
C PRO A 18 5.44 16.41 6.86
N LEU A 19 5.26 15.21 7.42
CA LEU A 19 6.19 14.57 8.36
C LEU A 19 7.19 13.65 7.66
N LEU A 20 6.83 13.14 6.48
CA LEU A 20 7.62 12.20 5.71
C LEU A 20 7.63 12.63 4.23
N PRO A 21 8.61 13.45 3.81
CA PRO A 21 8.70 13.92 2.44
C PRO A 21 8.77 12.75 1.44
N GLY A 22 8.00 12.85 0.35
CA GLY A 22 7.88 11.78 -0.64
C GLY A 22 6.92 10.66 -0.26
N PHE A 23 6.20 10.76 0.86
CA PHE A 23 5.19 9.77 1.24
C PHE A 23 4.03 9.71 0.25
N THR A 24 3.61 8.50 -0.09
CA THR A 24 2.49 8.21 -0.98
C THR A 24 1.56 7.15 -0.40
N VAL A 25 0.31 7.14 -0.84
CA VAL A 25 -0.68 6.13 -0.50
C VAL A 25 -1.19 5.50 -1.81
N GLU A 26 -1.08 4.19 -1.92
CA GLU A 26 -1.56 3.41 -3.06
C GLU A 26 -2.60 2.39 -2.59
N VAL A 27 -3.75 2.34 -3.27
CA VAL A 27 -4.82 1.38 -2.98
C VAL A 27 -5.04 0.51 -4.21
N LEU A 28 -4.87 -0.81 -4.06
CA LEU A 28 -5.09 -1.79 -5.11
C LEU A 28 -6.32 -2.65 -4.76
N PRO A 29 -7.22 -2.93 -5.71
CA PRO A 29 -8.39 -3.76 -5.45
C PRO A 29 -8.01 -5.21 -5.12
N THR A 30 -7.00 -5.76 -5.79
CA THR A 30 -6.50 -7.11 -5.52
C THR A 30 -5.03 -7.22 -5.85
N ILE A 31 -4.27 -7.88 -4.97
CA ILE A 31 -2.87 -8.26 -5.21
C ILE A 31 -2.59 -9.60 -4.51
N ASP A 32 -1.48 -10.26 -4.84
CA ASP A 32 -1.05 -11.45 -4.12
C ASP A 32 -0.66 -11.11 -2.67
N SER A 33 0.32 -10.22 -2.48
CA SER A 33 0.85 -9.83 -1.19
C SER A 33 1.43 -8.42 -1.22
N THR A 34 0.91 -7.51 -0.40
CA THR A 34 1.44 -6.15 -0.23
C THR A 34 2.90 -6.15 0.21
N ASN A 35 3.27 -7.02 1.15
CA ASN A 35 4.66 -7.18 1.59
C ASN A 35 5.57 -7.69 0.47
N THR A 36 5.12 -8.69 -0.29
CA THR A 36 5.92 -9.23 -1.39
C THR A 36 6.17 -8.16 -2.45
N GLU A 37 5.15 -7.37 -2.75
CA GLU A 37 5.22 -6.26 -3.70
C GLU A 37 6.15 -5.14 -3.22
N LEU A 38 5.99 -4.67 -1.98
CA LEU A 38 6.88 -3.65 -1.42
C LEU A 38 8.34 -4.12 -1.39
N MET A 39 8.59 -5.38 -1.05
CA MET A 39 9.94 -5.97 -1.10
C MET A 39 10.47 -6.10 -2.52
N ARG A 40 9.61 -6.38 -3.52
CA ARG A 40 10.00 -6.42 -4.94
C ARG A 40 10.41 -5.03 -5.43
N ARG A 41 9.63 -4.00 -5.09
CA ARG A 41 9.94 -2.60 -5.39
C ARG A 41 11.27 -2.16 -4.78
N ALA A 42 11.47 -2.43 -3.48
CA ALA A 42 12.72 -2.10 -2.79
C ALA A 42 13.95 -2.77 -3.44
N ARG A 43 13.84 -4.04 -3.88
CA ARG A 43 14.91 -4.72 -4.62
C ARG A 43 15.23 -4.07 -5.97
N ASN A 44 14.27 -3.38 -6.58
CA ASN A 44 14.44 -2.63 -7.82
C ASN A 44 14.83 -1.16 -7.58
N GLY A 45 15.13 -0.77 -6.34
CA GLY A 45 15.51 0.59 -5.96
C GLY A 45 14.33 1.57 -5.77
N GLN A 46 13.09 1.08 -5.87
CA GLN A 46 11.88 1.87 -5.58
C GLN A 46 11.63 1.83 -4.08
N CYS A 47 12.26 2.77 -3.38
CA CYS A 47 12.28 2.85 -1.91
C CYS A 47 11.53 4.08 -1.38
N GLU A 48 10.68 4.70 -2.19
CA GLU A 48 9.82 5.81 -1.78
C GLU A 48 8.93 5.38 -0.60
N PRO A 49 8.75 6.24 0.42
CA PRO A 49 7.88 5.90 1.53
C PRO A 49 6.44 5.69 1.06
N THR A 50 5.97 4.45 1.06
CA THR A 50 4.70 4.08 0.43
C THR A 50 3.83 3.30 1.41
N LEU A 51 2.60 3.76 1.63
CA LEU A 51 1.54 2.96 2.22
C LEU A 51 0.78 2.23 1.11
N LEU A 52 1.06 0.94 0.95
CA LEU A 52 0.34 0.09 -0.01
C LEU A 52 -0.81 -0.65 0.69
N VAL A 53 -2.03 -0.44 0.21
CA VAL A 53 -3.26 -1.03 0.71
C VAL A 53 -3.83 -1.96 -0.37
N ALA A 54 -4.25 -3.14 0.05
CA ALA A 54 -4.98 -4.06 -0.81
C ALA A 54 -6.38 -4.29 -0.24
N GLU A 55 -7.43 -4.08 -1.04
CA GLU A 55 -8.80 -4.44 -0.61
C GLU A 55 -8.93 -5.96 -0.45
N GLN A 56 -8.24 -6.73 -1.30
CA GLN A 56 -8.12 -8.17 -1.21
C GLN A 56 -6.69 -8.64 -1.46
N GLN A 57 -6.18 -9.52 -0.61
CA GLN A 57 -4.93 -10.26 -0.83
C GLN A 57 -5.23 -11.73 -1.15
N THR A 58 -4.62 -12.29 -2.20
CA THR A 58 -4.82 -13.71 -2.58
C THR A 58 -3.75 -14.65 -2.03
N ALA A 59 -2.61 -14.12 -1.59
CA ALA A 59 -1.48 -14.88 -1.03
C ALA A 59 -0.83 -14.14 0.15
N GLY A 60 -1.62 -13.40 0.94
CA GLY A 60 -1.16 -12.72 2.14
C GLY A 60 -0.58 -13.72 3.15
N ARG A 61 0.68 -13.54 3.52
CA ARG A 61 1.35 -14.40 4.51
C ARG A 61 1.45 -13.66 5.84
N GLY A 62 0.85 -14.23 6.88
CA GLY A 62 1.11 -13.83 8.26
C GLY A 62 2.52 -14.23 8.71
N ARG A 63 2.87 -13.87 9.95
CA ARG A 63 4.05 -14.45 10.61
C ARG A 63 3.67 -15.82 11.18
N LEU A 64 4.55 -16.82 10.99
CA LEU A 64 4.49 -18.11 11.70
C LEU A 64 4.89 -17.94 13.17
#